data_AF-A0A0F9NJD8-F1
#
_entry.id   AF-A0A0F9NJD8-F1
#
_cell.length_a   1.000
_cell.length_b   1.000
_cell.length_c   1.000
_cell.angle_alpha   90.00
_cell.angle_beta   90.00
_cell.angle_gamma   90.00
#
_symmetry.space_group_name_H-M   'P 1'
#
loop_
_entity.id
_entity.type
_entity.pdbx_description
1 polymer ?
#
loop_
_entity_poly.entity_id
_entity_poly.type
_entity_poly.pdbx_seq_one_letter_code
_entity_poly.pdbx_strand_id
1 'polypeptide(L)'
;MKALTVITLDSTELQAIAAADAKALINAYLKGSDLTADDILMDLATQLTINPKLRECSSQSFFACVIFAAKRKMTFGPDGVYLVPRKGVAIPQLAARAKKEKMKEVGVITRVVVRVYEGEPFKVVRKLGRIVDIEHEADYSGERIRKGLVCAYGVAHFEDPNLNVFIVMPISDILRRMEITASRDTNGNIIGPWKDHYASMVNKTVWHALGDEVVGDFTSGLGYAETTDDQDIIDGHFEEVPEDQPTSNSTDIMNKLEAPKAEKSTKDGSNDSGDIPPLPDELSEATGVLASACKALTAAHNNLPDNPDGWFKSPLG
;
A
#
# COMPACT_ATOMS: atom_id res chain seq x y z
N MET A 1 -23.26 30.29 14.70
CA MET A 1 -23.10 28.85 14.97
C MET A 1 -23.77 28.09 13.83
N LYS A 2 -23.03 27.34 13.00
CA LYS A 2 -23.66 26.37 12.09
C LYS A 2 -24.20 25.24 12.97
N ALA A 3 -25.46 24.87 12.83
CA ALA A 3 -26.05 23.74 13.53
C ALA A 3 -25.19 22.48 13.29
N LEU A 4 -24.95 21.70 14.33
CA LEU A 4 -24.26 20.43 14.22
C LEU A 4 -25.19 19.48 13.47
N THR A 5 -25.00 19.35 12.16
CA THR A 5 -25.76 18.38 11.36
C THR A 5 -25.26 16.98 11.76
N VAL A 6 -26.11 16.23 12.46
CA VAL A 6 -25.84 14.83 12.77
C VAL A 6 -26.02 14.03 11.48
N ILE A 7 -24.97 13.32 11.05
CA ILE A 7 -25.02 12.45 9.89
C ILE A 7 -25.54 11.08 10.33
N THR A 8 -26.59 10.59 9.69
CA THR A 8 -27.13 9.23 9.88
C THR A 8 -26.74 8.35 8.70
N LEU A 9 -26.92 7.03 8.85
CA LEU A 9 -26.64 6.05 7.78
C LEU A 9 -27.52 6.24 6.53
N ASP A 10 -28.66 6.92 6.67
CA ASP A 10 -29.57 7.25 5.58
C ASP A 10 -29.16 8.50 4.79
N SER A 11 -28.03 9.13 5.17
CA SER A 11 -27.48 10.27 4.42
C SER A 11 -27.09 9.86 3.00
N THR A 12 -27.31 10.77 2.05
CA THR A 12 -26.97 10.59 0.63
C THR A 12 -25.51 10.16 0.42
N GLU A 13 -24.62 10.62 1.28
CA GLU A 13 -23.19 10.36 1.26
C GLU A 13 -22.84 8.91 1.61
N LEU A 14 -23.65 8.27 2.46
CA LEU A 14 -23.43 6.92 2.99
C LEU A 14 -24.38 5.87 2.41
N GLN A 15 -25.49 6.28 1.78
CA GLN A 15 -26.53 5.37 1.31
C GLN A 15 -25.99 4.24 0.40
N ALA A 16 -25.07 4.56 -0.51
CA ALA A 16 -24.44 3.58 -1.40
C ALA A 16 -23.59 2.54 -0.66
N ILE A 17 -22.96 2.94 0.46
CA ILE A 17 -22.07 2.11 1.27
C ILE A 17 -22.87 1.32 2.32
N ALA A 18 -24.01 1.88 2.75
CA ALA A 18 -24.94 1.25 3.66
C ALA A 18 -25.87 0.23 2.99
N ALA A 19 -25.75 0.04 1.66
CA ALA A 19 -26.49 -0.98 0.92
C ALA A 19 -26.19 -2.39 1.44
N ALA A 20 -27.17 -3.29 1.33
CA ALA A 20 -27.08 -4.66 1.87
C ALA A 20 -25.87 -5.44 1.32
N ASP A 21 -25.60 -5.33 0.01
CA ASP A 21 -24.48 -6.02 -0.64
C ASP A 21 -23.12 -5.49 -0.16
N ALA A 22 -23.00 -4.18 0.01
CA ALA A 22 -21.80 -3.55 0.55
C ALA A 22 -21.55 -4.00 2.00
N LYS A 23 -22.60 -4.03 2.84
CA LYS A 23 -22.52 -4.56 4.21
C LYS A 23 -22.12 -6.03 4.24
N ALA A 24 -22.66 -6.86 3.34
CA ALA A 24 -22.29 -8.27 3.24
C ALA A 24 -20.80 -8.45 2.93
N LEU A 25 -20.26 -7.67 1.99
CA LEU A 25 -18.83 -7.68 1.66
C LEU A 25 -17.97 -7.19 2.85
N ILE A 26 -18.38 -6.13 3.54
CA ILE A 26 -17.67 -5.62 4.72
C ILE A 26 -17.63 -6.69 5.81
N ASN A 27 -18.77 -7.32 6.11
CA ASN A 27 -18.85 -8.41 7.08
C ASN A 27 -17.99 -9.62 6.70
N ALA A 28 -17.82 -9.91 5.41
CA ALA A 28 -16.91 -10.96 4.96
C ALA A 28 -15.45 -10.66 5.35
N TYR A 29 -15.00 -9.40 5.23
CA TYR A 29 -13.67 -8.98 5.70
C TYR A 29 -13.53 -8.99 7.23
N LEU A 30 -14.64 -8.78 7.95
CA LEU A 30 -14.67 -8.76 9.42
C LEU A 30 -14.75 -10.15 10.05
N LYS A 31 -14.82 -11.23 9.27
CA LYS A 31 -14.93 -12.59 9.81
C LYS A 31 -13.83 -12.88 10.85
N GLY A 32 -14.26 -13.29 12.05
CA GLY A 32 -13.37 -13.51 13.20
C GLY A 32 -12.91 -12.21 13.87
N SER A 33 -13.77 -11.20 13.88
CA SER A 33 -13.70 -9.98 14.70
C SER A 33 -15.04 -9.84 15.43
N ASP A 34 -15.05 -9.11 16.54
CA ASP A 34 -16.28 -8.73 17.24
C ASP A 34 -17.00 -7.54 16.57
N LEU A 35 -16.41 -6.96 15.53
CA LEU A 35 -16.96 -5.82 14.79
C LEU A 35 -17.92 -6.28 13.70
N THR A 36 -18.97 -5.48 13.49
CA THR A 36 -19.90 -5.60 12.38
C THR A 36 -19.74 -4.46 11.38
N ALA A 37 -20.32 -4.62 10.19
CA ALA A 37 -20.38 -3.54 9.20
C ALA A 37 -21.07 -2.29 9.75
N ASP A 38 -22.12 -2.46 10.56
CA ASP A 38 -22.87 -1.33 11.13
C ASP A 38 -22.01 -0.53 12.11
N ASP A 39 -21.16 -1.19 12.91
CA ASP A 39 -20.24 -0.51 13.83
C ASP A 39 -19.29 0.42 13.07
N ILE A 40 -18.65 -0.10 12.01
CA ILE A 40 -17.71 0.68 11.20
C ILE A 40 -18.40 1.84 10.48
N LEU A 41 -19.62 1.63 9.97
CA LEU A 41 -20.37 2.68 9.27
C LEU A 41 -20.85 3.76 10.24
N MET A 42 -21.24 3.39 11.45
CA MET A 42 -21.62 4.35 12.49
C MET A 42 -20.42 5.21 12.93
N ASP A 43 -19.24 4.59 13.03
CA ASP A 43 -18.01 5.33 13.30
C ASP A 43 -17.63 6.27 12.15
N LEU A 44 -17.82 5.85 10.90
CA LEU A 44 -17.64 6.72 9.73
C LEU A 44 -18.59 7.92 9.79
N ALA A 45 -19.89 7.70 10.05
CA ALA A 45 -20.87 8.78 10.20
C ALA A 45 -20.48 9.77 11.31
N THR A 46 -19.94 9.24 12.41
CA THR A 46 -19.38 10.06 13.51
C THR A 46 -18.20 10.90 13.04
N GLN A 47 -17.26 10.34 12.27
CA GLN A 47 -16.14 11.10 11.71
C GLN A 47 -16.60 12.21 10.75
N LEU A 48 -17.61 11.95 9.91
CA LEU A 48 -18.19 12.95 9.01
C LEU A 48 -18.85 14.11 9.76
N THR A 49 -19.46 13.81 10.90
CA THR A 49 -20.07 14.81 11.78
C THR A 49 -18.99 15.69 12.43
N ILE A 50 -17.89 15.08 12.90
CA ILE A 50 -16.79 15.79 13.57
C ILE A 50 -15.98 16.64 12.59
N ASN A 51 -15.75 16.16 11.36
CA ASN A 51 -14.88 16.82 10.38
C ASN A 51 -15.66 17.25 9.13
N PRO A 52 -16.09 18.53 9.04
CA PRO A 52 -16.85 19.04 7.91
C PRO A 52 -16.17 18.88 6.55
N LYS A 53 -14.84 18.90 6.48
CA LYS A 53 -14.10 18.75 5.22
C LYS A 53 -14.21 17.35 4.64
N LEU A 54 -14.49 16.34 5.47
CA LEU A 54 -14.75 15.01 4.95
C LEU A 54 -16.04 15.00 4.12
N ARG A 55 -17.06 15.82 4.44
CA ARG A 55 -18.31 15.86 3.66
C ARG A 55 -18.15 16.31 2.22
N GLU A 56 -17.02 16.95 1.89
CA GLU A 56 -16.68 17.33 0.52
C GLU A 56 -15.99 16.19 -0.26
N CYS A 57 -15.75 15.05 0.38
CA CYS A 57 -15.09 13.90 -0.23
C CYS A 57 -16.07 12.97 -0.94
N SER A 58 -15.60 12.25 -1.96
CA SER A 58 -16.43 11.32 -2.74
C SER A 58 -16.86 10.08 -1.93
N SER A 59 -18.08 9.59 -2.16
CA SER A 59 -18.58 8.33 -1.56
C SER A 59 -17.70 7.13 -1.89
N GLN A 60 -17.10 7.10 -3.09
CA GLN A 60 -16.15 6.05 -3.47
C GLN A 60 -14.93 6.01 -2.54
N SER A 61 -14.41 7.18 -2.16
CA SER A 61 -13.27 7.26 -1.25
C SER A 61 -13.61 6.77 0.15
N PHE A 62 -14.85 6.99 0.63
CA PHE A 62 -15.33 6.42 1.89
C PHE A 62 -15.46 4.90 1.82
N PHE A 63 -15.96 4.36 0.72
CA PHE A 63 -16.04 2.91 0.54
C PHE A 63 -14.64 2.27 0.65
N ALA A 64 -13.65 2.84 -0.04
CA ALA A 64 -12.26 2.41 0.07
C ALA A 64 -11.73 2.49 1.51
N CYS A 65 -12.08 3.54 2.26
CA CYS A 65 -11.73 3.68 3.68
C CYS A 65 -12.39 2.60 4.56
N VAL A 66 -13.66 2.27 4.33
CA VAL A 66 -14.38 1.24 5.09
C VAL A 66 -13.80 -0.13 4.83
N ILE A 67 -13.52 -0.47 3.57
CA ILE A 67 -12.83 -1.73 3.22
C ILE A 67 -11.43 -1.77 3.85
N PHE A 68 -10.71 -0.65 3.85
CA PHE A 68 -9.40 -0.55 4.48
C PHE A 68 -9.46 -0.85 5.99
N ALA A 69 -10.45 -0.30 6.69
CA ALA A 69 -10.68 -0.51 8.11
C ALA A 69 -11.12 -1.96 8.40
N ALA A 70 -12.05 -2.48 7.61
CA ALA A 70 -12.59 -3.84 7.74
C ALA A 70 -11.51 -4.93 7.55
N LYS A 71 -10.66 -4.81 6.51
CA LYS A 71 -9.53 -5.73 6.28
C LYS A 71 -8.57 -5.81 7.47
N ARG A 72 -8.50 -4.75 8.28
CA ARG A 72 -7.64 -4.65 9.47
C ARG A 72 -8.37 -4.92 10.77
N LYS A 73 -9.67 -5.18 10.71
CA LYS A 73 -10.54 -5.43 11.87
C LYS A 73 -10.44 -4.28 12.89
N MET A 74 -10.45 -3.05 12.38
CA MET A 74 -10.31 -1.82 13.16
C MET A 74 -11.46 -0.86 12.83
N THR A 75 -11.82 -0.04 13.80
CA THR A 75 -12.79 1.04 13.64
C THR A 75 -12.13 2.36 13.26
N PHE A 76 -12.95 3.37 12.96
CA PHE A 76 -12.44 4.73 12.76
C PHE A 76 -12.27 5.45 14.10
N GLY A 77 -11.20 6.24 14.22
CA GLY A 77 -10.95 7.06 15.40
C GLY A 77 -9.51 6.98 15.93
N PRO A 78 -9.28 7.44 17.17
CA PRO A 78 -7.94 7.66 17.69
C PRO A 78 -7.05 6.44 17.81
N ASP A 79 -7.66 5.28 18.00
CA ASP A 79 -6.96 4.02 18.24
C ASP A 79 -7.01 3.08 17.02
N GLY A 80 -7.66 3.49 15.93
CA GLY A 80 -7.85 2.68 14.72
C GLY A 80 -7.40 3.40 13.46
N VAL A 81 -8.35 3.73 12.60
CA VAL A 81 -8.11 4.40 11.32
C VAL A 81 -8.57 5.86 11.37
N TYR A 82 -7.71 6.78 10.92
CA TYR A 82 -8.06 8.17 10.67
C TYR A 82 -8.38 8.40 9.20
N LEU A 83 -9.27 9.36 8.96
CA LEU A 83 -9.63 9.82 7.62
C LEU A 83 -9.02 11.19 7.38
N VAL A 84 -8.18 11.29 6.35
CA VAL A 84 -7.53 12.54 5.96
C VAL A 84 -8.14 13.03 4.65
N PRO A 85 -8.90 14.15 4.65
CA PRO A 85 -9.40 14.73 3.41
C PRO A 85 -8.25 15.35 2.62
N ARG A 86 -8.11 14.97 1.35
CA ARG A 86 -7.17 15.57 0.39
C ARG A 86 -7.85 15.77 -0.95
N LYS A 87 -7.92 17.02 -1.44
CA LYS A 87 -8.45 17.35 -2.77
C LYS A 87 -9.81 16.65 -3.10
N GLY A 88 -10.75 16.59 -2.14
CA GLY A 88 -12.05 15.94 -2.34
C GLY A 88 -12.03 14.40 -2.25
N VAL A 89 -10.96 13.80 -1.73
CA VAL A 89 -10.82 12.37 -1.51
C VAL A 89 -10.48 12.09 -0.05
N ALA A 90 -11.18 11.13 0.56
CA ALA A 90 -10.84 10.64 1.90
C ALA A 90 -9.76 9.55 1.78
N ILE A 91 -8.61 9.79 2.41
CA ILE A 91 -7.50 8.84 2.45
C ILE A 91 -7.43 8.23 3.86
N PRO A 92 -7.51 6.89 3.99
CA PRO A 92 -7.41 6.25 5.28
C PRO A 92 -5.95 6.17 5.72
N GLN A 93 -5.69 6.43 7.00
CA GLN A 93 -4.36 6.30 7.61
C GLN A 93 -4.48 5.60 8.95
N LEU A 94 -3.58 4.66 9.24
CA LEU A 94 -3.54 4.07 10.57
C LEU A 94 -3.10 5.11 11.61
N ALA A 95 -3.84 5.14 12.72
CA ALA A 95 -3.45 5.93 13.87
C ALA A 95 -2.07 5.53 14.37
N ALA A 96 -1.34 6.50 14.93
CA ALA A 96 0.00 6.25 15.44
C ALA A 96 0.01 5.16 16.53
N ARG A 97 -1.05 5.10 17.35
CA ARG A 97 -1.23 4.05 18.36
C ARG A 97 -1.44 2.68 17.73
N ALA A 98 -2.36 2.57 16.75
CA ALA A 98 -2.62 1.33 16.01
C ALA A 98 -1.35 0.80 15.33
N LYS A 99 -0.60 1.68 14.66
CA LYS A 99 0.67 1.33 14.01
C LYS A 99 1.72 0.84 15.03
N LYS A 100 1.81 1.49 16.19
CA LYS A 100 2.70 1.06 17.29
C LYS A 100 2.31 -0.32 17.84
N GLU A 101 1.02 -0.61 17.95
CA GLU A 101 0.52 -1.89 18.43
C GLU A 101 0.80 -3.00 17.42
N LYS A 102 0.55 -2.76 16.13
CA LYS A 102 0.89 -3.68 15.06
C LYS A 102 2.39 -3.99 14.97
N MET A 103 3.26 -2.99 15.15
CA MET A 103 4.70 -3.25 15.25
C MET A 103 5.04 -4.24 16.37
N LYS A 104 4.38 -4.12 17.53
CA LYS A 104 4.61 -5.05 18.65
C LYS A 104 4.09 -6.45 18.32
N GLU A 105 2.93 -6.56 17.67
CA GLU A 105 2.39 -7.86 17.22
C GLU A 105 3.34 -8.58 16.26
N VAL A 106 4.05 -7.82 15.42
CA VAL A 106 5.06 -8.35 14.49
C VAL A 106 6.40 -8.68 15.19
N GLY A 107 6.55 -8.34 16.48
CA GLY A 107 7.72 -8.70 17.28
C GLY A 107 8.77 -7.58 17.47
N VAL A 108 8.45 -6.32 17.14
CA VAL A 108 9.35 -5.19 17.41
C VAL A 108 9.39 -4.91 18.92
N ILE A 109 10.57 -5.04 19.50
CA ILE A 109 10.84 -4.78 20.92
C ILE A 109 11.00 -3.28 21.16
N THR A 110 11.90 -2.66 20.40
CA THR A 110 12.29 -1.26 20.60
C THR A 110 12.40 -0.57 19.26
N ARG A 111 12.17 0.74 19.25
CA ARG A 111 12.37 1.57 18.06
C ARG A 111 13.13 2.82 18.43
N VAL A 112 14.06 3.20 17.57
CA VAL A 112 14.92 4.35 17.78
C VAL A 112 14.89 5.19 16.52
N VAL A 113 14.75 6.50 16.67
CA VAL A 113 14.85 7.47 15.58
C VAL A 113 15.90 8.49 15.98
N VAL A 114 16.88 8.70 15.12
CA VAL A 114 18.02 9.58 15.40
C VAL A 114 18.25 10.51 14.21
N ARG A 115 18.57 11.76 14.53
CA ARG A 115 18.95 12.79 13.56
C ARG A 115 20.47 12.88 13.52
N VAL A 116 21.00 13.04 12.31
CA VAL A 116 22.42 13.18 12.02
C VAL A 116 22.66 14.58 11.49
N TYR A 117 23.55 15.30 12.13
CA TYR A 117 23.94 16.66 11.77
C TYR A 117 25.32 16.68 11.12
N GLU A 118 25.62 17.78 10.45
CA GLU A 118 26.90 17.95 9.79
C GLU A 118 28.07 17.86 10.79
N GLY A 119 29.12 17.13 10.39
CA GLY A 119 30.30 16.87 11.21
C GLY A 119 30.20 15.68 12.16
N GLU A 120 29.07 14.97 12.20
CA GLU A 120 28.94 13.72 12.98
C GLU A 120 29.41 12.50 12.17
N PRO A 121 30.25 11.61 12.75
CA PRO A 121 30.60 10.36 12.11
C PRO A 121 29.36 9.49 11.88
N PHE A 122 29.04 9.25 10.60
CA PHE A 122 27.88 8.48 10.20
C PHE A 122 28.22 7.55 9.04
N LYS A 123 27.98 6.25 9.22
CA LYS A 123 28.25 5.21 8.22
C LYS A 123 27.11 4.21 8.17
N VAL A 124 26.62 3.98 6.95
CA VAL A 124 25.57 2.99 6.66
C VAL A 124 26.22 1.73 6.13
N VAL A 125 26.13 0.63 6.86
CA VAL A 125 26.67 -0.66 6.43
C VAL A 125 25.63 -1.38 5.60
N ARG A 126 26.01 -1.78 4.39
CA ARG A 126 25.12 -2.47 3.44
C ARG A 126 25.66 -3.83 3.05
N LYS A 127 24.77 -4.81 2.94
CA LYS A 127 25.05 -6.14 2.39
C LYS A 127 24.01 -6.45 1.33
N LEU A 128 24.45 -6.77 0.11
CA LEU A 128 23.56 -7.05 -1.03
C LEU A 128 22.55 -5.93 -1.27
N GLY A 129 22.97 -4.66 -1.13
CA GLY A 129 22.12 -3.48 -1.30
C GLY A 129 21.21 -3.13 -0.12
N ARG A 130 21.00 -4.04 0.83
CA ARG A 130 20.18 -3.81 2.04
C ARG A 130 21.02 -3.22 3.17
N ILE A 131 20.43 -2.33 3.96
CA ILE A 131 21.06 -1.80 5.16
C ILE A 131 21.02 -2.89 6.23
N VAL A 132 22.18 -3.23 6.80
CA VAL A 132 22.31 -4.24 7.85
C VAL A 132 22.74 -3.65 9.18
N ASP A 133 23.39 -2.48 9.14
CA ASP A 133 23.80 -1.78 10.35
C ASP A 133 24.01 -0.28 10.07
N ILE A 134 23.98 0.52 11.13
CA ILE A 134 24.23 1.95 11.11
C ILE A 134 25.19 2.29 12.26
N GLU A 135 26.39 2.74 11.90
CA GLU A 135 27.37 3.27 12.83
C GLU A 135 27.18 4.80 12.89
N HIS A 136 26.84 5.32 14.07
CA HIS A 136 26.65 6.75 14.29
C HIS A 136 27.18 7.18 15.65
N GLU A 137 28.07 8.16 15.66
CA GLU A 137 28.56 8.80 16.89
C GLU A 137 27.95 10.20 16.99
N ALA A 138 26.93 10.32 17.85
CA ALA A 138 26.25 11.60 18.05
C ALA A 138 27.12 12.54 18.91
N ASP A 139 27.28 13.77 18.43
CA ASP A 139 27.77 14.85 19.28
C ASP A 139 26.63 15.25 20.23
N TYR A 140 26.86 15.22 21.54
CA TYR A 140 25.86 15.63 22.53
C TYR A 140 25.96 17.12 22.88
N SER A 141 26.83 17.88 22.20
CA SER A 141 26.89 19.32 22.32
C SER A 141 25.62 19.99 21.79
N GLY A 142 25.22 21.10 22.40
CA GLY A 142 24.12 21.94 21.90
C GLY A 142 24.42 22.59 20.55
N GLU A 143 25.67 22.55 20.09
CA GLU A 143 26.11 23.20 18.86
C GLU A 143 25.80 22.39 17.60
N ARG A 144 25.60 21.06 17.71
CA ARG A 144 25.29 20.18 16.57
C ARG A 144 24.10 20.71 15.73
N ILE A 145 23.10 21.29 16.39
CA ILE A 145 21.86 21.77 15.75
C ILE A 145 22.17 22.90 14.76
N ARG A 146 23.18 23.73 15.07
CA ARG A 146 23.57 24.89 14.24
C ARG A 146 24.30 24.48 12.97
N LYS A 147 24.91 23.29 12.95
CA LYS A 147 25.66 22.77 11.80
C LYS A 147 24.74 22.32 10.65
N GLY A 148 23.46 22.09 10.94
CA GLY A 148 22.47 21.69 9.93
C GLY A 148 22.26 20.18 9.87
N LEU A 149 21.03 19.79 9.56
CA LEU A 149 20.61 18.39 9.49
C LEU A 149 21.06 17.78 8.15
N VAL A 150 21.71 16.62 8.17
CA VAL A 150 22.14 15.91 6.95
C VAL A 150 21.14 14.81 6.59
N CYS A 151 20.75 14.01 7.58
CA CYS A 151 19.77 12.95 7.42
C CYS A 151 19.15 12.60 8.78
N ALA A 152 18.16 11.72 8.76
CA ALA A 152 17.67 11.05 9.94
C ALA A 152 17.42 9.58 9.64
N TYR A 153 17.67 8.72 10.61
CA TYR A 153 17.49 7.28 10.46
C TYR A 153 16.60 6.71 11.55
N GLY A 154 15.99 5.57 11.25
CA GLY A 154 15.13 4.81 12.15
C GLY A 154 15.58 3.37 12.20
N VAL A 155 15.51 2.75 13.37
CA VAL A 155 15.77 1.34 13.58
C VAL A 155 14.62 0.72 14.35
N ALA A 156 14.05 -0.36 13.83
CA ALA A 156 13.14 -1.23 14.56
C ALA A 156 13.92 -2.48 14.98
N HIS A 157 14.07 -2.65 16.29
CA HIS A 157 14.78 -3.77 16.89
C HIS A 157 13.85 -4.93 17.16
N PHE A 158 14.21 -6.10 16.67
CA PHE A 158 13.58 -7.39 16.95
C PHE A 158 14.40 -8.15 17.98
N GLU A 159 13.86 -9.29 18.44
CA GLU A 159 14.60 -10.19 19.33
C GLU A 159 15.83 -10.78 18.63
N ASP A 160 15.69 -11.17 17.36
CA ASP A 160 16.81 -11.52 16.49
C ASP A 160 17.37 -10.25 15.82
N PRO A 161 18.63 -9.87 16.08
CA PRO A 161 19.26 -8.70 15.47
C PRO A 161 19.30 -8.76 13.94
N ASN A 162 19.28 -9.95 13.32
CA ASN A 162 19.29 -10.11 11.86
C ASN A 162 17.97 -9.69 11.21
N LEU A 163 16.90 -9.57 12.00
CA LEU A 163 15.58 -9.11 11.55
C LEU A 163 15.39 -7.60 11.74
N ASN A 164 16.39 -6.89 12.28
CA ASN A 164 16.31 -5.45 12.46
C ASN A 164 16.03 -4.74 11.13
N VAL A 165 15.05 -3.84 11.15
CA VAL A 165 14.68 -3.03 9.99
C VAL A 165 15.24 -1.64 10.17
N PHE A 166 15.98 -1.18 9.16
CA PHE A 166 16.64 0.11 9.13
C PHE A 166 16.07 0.98 8.03
N ILE A 167 15.84 2.25 8.33
CA ILE A 167 15.58 3.26 7.32
C ILE A 167 16.55 4.41 7.49
N VAL A 168 17.01 4.98 6.38
CA VAL A 168 17.80 6.21 6.37
C VAL A 168 17.12 7.17 5.42
N MET A 169 16.78 8.36 5.90
CA MET A 169 16.11 9.38 5.11
C MET A 169 17.04 10.60 4.98
N PRO A 170 17.58 10.86 3.78
CA PRO A 170 18.36 12.07 3.55
C PRO A 170 17.49 13.32 3.73
N ILE A 171 18.12 14.46 4.00
CA ILE A 171 17.40 15.73 4.17
C ILE A 171 16.54 16.08 2.94
N SER A 172 16.99 15.76 1.72
CA SER A 172 16.22 15.99 0.50
C SER A 172 14.86 15.29 0.53
N ASP A 173 14.80 14.03 0.98
CA ASP A 173 13.55 13.28 1.10
C ASP A 173 12.64 13.80 2.22
N ILE A 174 13.24 14.24 3.33
CA ILE A 174 12.52 14.89 4.43
C ILE A 174 11.86 16.18 3.93
N LEU A 175 12.62 17.01 3.20
CA LEU A 175 12.11 18.27 2.64
C LEU A 175 11.02 18.02 1.58
N ARG A 176 11.17 16.99 0.75
CA ARG A 176 10.12 16.58 -0.20
C ARG A 176 8.83 16.18 0.52
N ARG A 177 8.92 15.40 1.59
CA ARG A 177 7.74 15.03 2.41
C ARG A 177 7.14 16.24 3.14
N MET A 178 7.97 17.18 3.58
CA MET A 178 7.51 18.45 4.16
C MET A 178 6.73 19.26 3.14
N GLU A 179 7.22 19.38 1.91
CA GLU A 179 6.54 20.11 0.82
C GLU A 179 5.11 19.62 0.60
N ILE A 180 4.92 18.29 0.65
CA ILE A 180 3.63 17.62 0.44
C ILE A 180 2.70 17.71 1.66
N THR A 181 3.25 17.75 2.88
CA THR A 181 2.47 17.58 4.12
C THR A 181 2.36 18.83 4.98
N ALA A 182 3.15 19.86 4.70
CA ALA A 182 3.11 21.11 5.43
C ALA A 182 1.83 21.88 5.15
N SER A 183 1.19 22.35 6.22
CA SER A 183 0.14 23.35 6.10
C SER A 183 0.74 24.66 5.62
N ARG A 184 0.04 25.35 4.72
CA ARG A 184 0.47 26.65 4.19
C ARG A 184 -0.59 27.71 4.44
N ASP A 185 -0.15 28.95 4.63
CA ASP A 185 -1.03 30.11 4.61
C ASP A 185 -1.42 30.48 3.16
N THR A 186 -2.28 31.48 3.01
CA THR A 186 -2.73 31.98 1.70
C THR A 186 -1.57 32.50 0.83
N ASN A 187 -0.45 32.89 1.44
CA ASN A 187 0.74 33.40 0.76
C ASN A 187 1.75 32.29 0.42
N GLY A 188 1.42 31.02 0.70
CA GLY A 188 2.28 29.87 0.44
C GLY A 188 3.34 29.62 1.51
N ASN A 189 3.38 30.39 2.60
CA ASN A 189 4.34 30.17 3.68
C ASN A 189 3.95 28.96 4.51
N ILE A 190 4.95 28.15 4.91
CA ILE A 190 4.74 27.03 5.81
C ILE A 190 4.28 27.55 7.18
N ILE A 191 3.17 27.00 7.67
CA ILE A 191 2.62 27.27 8.99
C ILE A 191 2.47 25.97 9.79
N GLY A 192 2.43 26.09 11.12
CA GLY A 192 2.20 24.98 12.03
C GLY A 192 3.45 24.15 12.33
N PRO A 193 3.31 22.86 12.68
CA PRO A 193 4.36 22.09 13.33
C PRO A 193 5.68 21.98 12.56
N TRP A 194 5.65 22.02 11.23
CA TRP A 194 6.87 22.01 10.42
C TRP A 194 7.72 23.29 10.61
N LYS A 195 7.09 24.43 10.89
CA LYS A 195 7.77 25.69 11.22
C LYS A 195 8.20 25.73 12.68
N ASP A 196 7.28 25.46 13.60
CA ASP A 196 7.52 25.69 15.04
C ASP A 196 8.27 24.52 15.72
N HIS A 197 8.14 23.31 15.16
CA HIS A 197 8.65 22.06 15.74
C HIS A 197 9.31 21.16 14.69
N TYR A 198 10.09 21.74 13.77
CA TYR A 198 10.76 21.05 12.66
C TYR A 198 11.44 19.74 13.11
N ALA A 199 12.21 19.80 14.19
CA ALA A 199 12.98 18.67 14.70
C ALA A 199 12.07 17.49 15.10
N SER A 200 10.91 17.76 15.69
CA SER A 200 9.92 16.75 16.06
C SER A 200 9.20 16.19 14.83
N MET A 201 8.97 17.04 13.82
CA MET A 201 8.36 16.62 12.55
C MET A 201 9.28 15.70 11.74
N VAL A 202 10.60 15.95 11.75
CA VAL A 202 11.59 15.03 11.19
C VAL A 202 11.48 13.65 11.85
N ASN A 203 11.49 13.61 13.19
CA ASN A 203 11.39 12.34 13.92
C ASN A 203 10.08 11.61 13.61
N LYS A 204 8.97 12.34 13.57
CA LYS A 204 7.66 11.78 13.21
C LYS A 204 7.66 11.20 11.79
N THR A 205 8.31 11.88 10.84
CA THR A 205 8.36 11.48 9.43
C THR A 205 9.13 10.18 9.25
N VAL A 206 10.31 10.08 9.87
CA VAL A 206 11.11 8.85 9.89
C VAL A 206 10.36 7.73 10.62
N TRP A 207 9.70 8.05 11.73
CA TRP A 207 8.90 7.05 12.46
C TRP A 207 7.77 6.46 11.60
N HIS A 208 7.05 7.29 10.83
CA HIS A 208 6.01 6.81 9.94
C HIS A 208 6.57 5.89 8.86
N ALA A 209 7.65 6.31 8.20
CA ALA A 209 8.31 5.52 7.16
C ALA A 209 8.86 4.20 7.69
N LEU A 210 9.46 4.18 8.88
CA LEU A 210 9.90 2.94 9.53
C LEU A 210 8.72 2.00 9.78
N GLY A 211 7.57 2.55 10.16
CA GLY A 211 6.36 1.74 10.34
C GLY A 211 5.70 1.26 9.07
N ASP A 212 5.83 1.99 7.98
CA ASP A 212 5.42 1.51 6.67
C ASP A 212 6.35 0.39 6.20
N GLU A 213 7.65 0.45 6.49
CA GLU A 213 8.58 -0.63 6.13
C GLU A 213 8.32 -1.91 6.94
N VAL A 214 8.06 -1.79 8.25
CA VAL A 214 7.86 -2.96 9.14
C VAL A 214 6.49 -3.60 8.97
N VAL A 215 5.44 -2.78 8.90
CA VAL A 215 4.05 -3.27 8.92
C VAL A 215 3.38 -3.20 7.53
N GLY A 216 4.07 -2.64 6.54
CA GLY A 216 3.58 -2.39 5.17
C GLY A 216 3.11 -0.95 4.97
N ASP A 217 3.31 -0.40 3.77
CA ASP A 217 2.67 0.86 3.39
C ASP A 217 1.18 0.60 3.19
N PHE A 218 0.41 1.19 4.09
CA PHE A 218 -1.02 0.99 4.16
C PHE A 218 -1.79 1.80 3.12
N THR A 219 -1.16 2.80 2.50
CA THR A 219 -1.83 3.74 1.59
C THR A 219 -1.54 3.45 0.12
N SER A 220 -0.43 2.80 -0.22
CA SER A 220 -0.02 2.52 -1.61
C SER A 220 -0.95 1.56 -2.37
N GLY A 221 -1.61 0.63 -1.67
CA GLY A 221 -2.52 -0.34 -2.30
C GLY A 221 -3.90 0.19 -2.68
N LEU A 222 -4.21 1.46 -2.39
CA LEU A 222 -5.53 2.05 -2.66
C LEU A 222 -5.62 2.79 -4.00
N GLY A 223 -4.58 2.71 -4.84
CA GLY A 223 -4.59 3.37 -6.16
C GLY A 223 -4.58 4.90 -6.09
N TYR A 224 -4.46 5.49 -4.90
CA TYR A 224 -4.14 6.90 -4.71
C TYR A 224 -2.65 7.14 -4.96
N ALA A 225 -2.16 6.66 -6.11
CA ALA A 225 -0.89 7.13 -6.64
C ALA A 225 -0.98 8.66 -6.72
N GLU A 226 0.12 9.31 -6.34
CA GLU A 226 0.29 10.74 -6.46
C GLU A 226 -0.20 11.16 -7.85
N THR A 227 -1.30 11.91 -7.92
CA THR A 227 -1.59 12.76 -9.08
C THR A 227 -0.51 13.84 -9.07
N THR A 228 0.66 13.44 -9.56
CA THR A 228 1.55 14.31 -10.29
C THR A 228 0.73 14.80 -11.48
N ASP A 229 0.62 16.11 -11.60
CA ASP A 229 -0.10 16.73 -12.71
C ASP A 229 0.48 16.23 -14.04
N ASP A 230 -0.43 16.08 -15.00
CA ASP A 230 -0.26 15.93 -16.44
C ASP A 230 0.09 14.54 -17.02
N GLN A 231 -0.95 13.98 -17.68
CA GLN A 231 -0.93 12.99 -18.77
C GLN A 231 -0.55 11.56 -18.37
N ASP A 232 -1.52 10.82 -17.84
CA ASP A 232 -1.82 9.43 -18.25
C ASP A 232 -3.06 8.94 -17.46
N ILE A 233 -4.21 9.59 -17.70
CA ILE A 233 -5.48 8.93 -17.45
C ILE A 233 -5.64 7.94 -18.60
N ILE A 234 -5.49 6.64 -18.31
CA ILE A 234 -6.05 5.61 -19.18
C ILE A 234 -7.55 5.83 -19.13
N ASP A 235 -8.05 6.54 -20.14
CA ASP A 235 -9.46 6.83 -20.34
C ASP A 235 -10.13 5.49 -20.66
N GLY A 236 -10.63 4.84 -19.62
CA GLY A 236 -11.42 3.63 -19.74
C GLY A 236 -12.74 4.01 -20.41
N HIS A 237 -12.76 3.97 -21.74
CA HIS A 237 -13.96 4.11 -22.53
C HIS A 237 -14.87 2.91 -22.19
N PHE A 238 -15.76 3.10 -21.21
CA PHE A 238 -16.87 2.18 -20.98
C PHE A 238 -17.90 2.46 -22.07
N GLU A 239 -17.89 1.62 -23.11
CA GLU A 239 -18.97 1.56 -24.07
C GLU A 239 -20.15 0.86 -23.37
N GLU A 240 -21.20 1.63 -23.05
CA GLU A 240 -22.47 1.07 -22.60
C GLU A 240 -23.05 0.21 -23.73
N VAL A 241 -22.94 -1.11 -23.56
CA VAL A 241 -23.61 -2.07 -24.44
C VAL A 241 -25.12 -1.94 -24.20
N PRO A 242 -25.92 -1.58 -25.22
CA PRO A 242 -27.37 -1.52 -25.09
C PRO A 242 -27.95 -2.90 -24.74
N GLU A 243 -28.82 -2.95 -23.74
CA GLU A 243 -29.60 -4.16 -23.43
C GLU A 243 -30.58 -4.46 -24.57
N ASP A 244 -30.29 -5.47 -25.39
CA ASP A 244 -31.27 -6.08 -26.28
C ASP A 244 -31.12 -7.62 -26.32
N GLN A 245 -32.08 -8.27 -25.63
CA GLN A 245 -32.63 -9.64 -25.70
C GLN A 245 -31.72 -10.90 -25.68
N PRO A 246 -32.18 -11.99 -25.00
CA PRO A 246 -31.36 -13.16 -24.71
C PRO A 246 -31.31 -14.13 -25.89
N THR A 247 -30.14 -14.32 -26.50
CA THR A 247 -29.90 -15.48 -27.38
C THR A 247 -29.37 -16.65 -26.57
N SER A 248 -30.29 -17.54 -26.21
CA SER A 248 -30.07 -18.87 -25.65
C SER A 248 -29.11 -19.72 -26.49
N ASN A 249 -27.96 -20.11 -25.91
CA ASN A 249 -27.07 -21.16 -26.44
C ASN A 249 -26.82 -22.29 -25.41
N SER A 250 -27.76 -22.55 -24.48
CA SER A 250 -27.61 -23.61 -23.47
C SER A 250 -28.10 -25.00 -23.91
N THR A 251 -28.78 -25.11 -25.05
CA THR A 251 -29.35 -26.38 -25.56
C THR A 251 -28.41 -27.20 -26.45
N ASP A 252 -27.36 -26.61 -27.02
CA ASP A 252 -26.41 -27.34 -27.90
C ASP A 252 -25.31 -28.09 -27.14
N ILE A 253 -25.09 -27.76 -25.86
CA ILE A 253 -24.09 -28.41 -25.00
C ILE A 253 -24.65 -29.70 -24.38
N MET A 254 -25.94 -29.73 -24.07
CA MET A 254 -26.60 -30.91 -23.48
C MET A 254 -26.81 -32.05 -24.49
N ASN A 255 -27.04 -31.75 -25.77
CA ASN A 255 -27.20 -32.77 -26.81
C ASN A 255 -25.88 -33.47 -27.22
N LYS A 256 -24.72 -32.98 -26.75
CA LYS A 256 -23.40 -33.61 -26.96
C LYS A 256 -22.98 -34.57 -25.84
N LEU A 257 -23.76 -34.67 -24.76
CA LEU A 257 -23.43 -35.50 -23.58
C LEU A 257 -24.26 -36.80 -23.48
N GLU A 258 -25.28 -36.98 -24.31
CA GLU A 258 -26.16 -38.16 -24.28
C GLU A 258 -26.09 -38.99 -25.58
N ALA A 259 -25.00 -39.72 -25.79
CA ALA A 259 -24.98 -40.85 -26.72
C ALA A 259 -24.10 -41.99 -26.16
N PRO A 260 -24.60 -43.24 -26.07
CA PRO A 260 -23.90 -44.33 -25.38
C PRO A 260 -22.88 -45.02 -26.29
N LYS A 261 -21.65 -45.23 -25.80
CA LYS A 261 -20.69 -46.16 -26.43
C LYS A 261 -20.77 -47.53 -25.76
N ALA A 262 -21.13 -48.52 -26.57
CA ALA A 262 -21.17 -49.93 -26.27
C ALA A 262 -19.76 -50.54 -26.04
N GLU A 263 -19.77 -51.62 -25.26
CA GLU A 263 -18.66 -52.39 -24.68
C GLU A 263 -17.81 -53.22 -25.67
N LYS A 264 -16.58 -53.54 -25.23
CA LYS A 264 -15.91 -54.89 -25.20
C LYS A 264 -14.45 -54.68 -24.75
N SER A 265 -13.97 -55.06 -23.56
CA SER A 265 -13.79 -56.37 -22.88
C SER A 265 -12.72 -57.29 -23.50
N THR A 266 -11.62 -57.50 -22.77
CA THR A 266 -10.97 -58.80 -22.38
C THR A 266 -9.64 -58.54 -21.65
N LYS A 267 -9.51 -58.96 -20.37
CA LYS A 267 -8.67 -60.08 -19.82
C LYS A 267 -7.15 -59.81 -19.84
N ASP A 268 -6.33 -60.04 -18.82
CA ASP A 268 -6.29 -61.00 -17.70
C ASP A 268 -5.51 -60.39 -16.50
N GLY A 269 -5.66 -60.98 -15.31
CA GLY A 269 -4.89 -60.61 -14.12
C GLY A 269 -3.76 -61.59 -13.78
N SER A 270 -2.69 -61.08 -13.15
CA SER A 270 -1.96 -61.76 -12.05
C SER A 270 -0.84 -60.89 -11.48
N ASN A 271 -0.85 -60.74 -10.16
CA ASN A 271 0.25 -60.65 -9.18
C ASN A 271 1.41 -59.63 -9.30
N ASP A 272 1.43 -58.73 -8.30
CA ASP A 272 2.48 -58.59 -7.26
C ASP A 272 3.92 -58.23 -7.68
N SER A 273 4.27 -56.96 -7.51
CA SER A 273 5.47 -56.48 -6.77
C SER A 273 5.54 -54.96 -6.90
N GLY A 274 5.84 -54.29 -5.79
CA GLY A 274 5.85 -52.83 -5.70
C GLY A 274 6.92 -52.17 -6.55
N ASP A 275 6.56 -51.05 -7.19
CA ASP A 275 7.45 -49.91 -7.44
C ASP A 275 6.62 -48.70 -7.88
N ILE A 276 7.10 -47.52 -7.48
CA ILE A 276 6.47 -46.20 -7.63
C ILE A 276 6.39 -45.82 -9.13
N PRO A 277 5.23 -45.39 -9.66
CA PRO A 277 5.15 -44.95 -11.06
C PRO A 277 5.76 -43.55 -11.27
N PRO A 278 6.42 -43.31 -12.43
CA PRO A 278 6.96 -42.00 -12.79
C PRO A 278 5.86 -41.02 -13.22
N LEU A 279 6.15 -39.72 -13.06
CA LEU A 279 5.24 -38.62 -13.46
C LEU A 279 4.93 -38.64 -14.97
N PRO A 280 3.71 -38.24 -15.39
CA PRO A 280 3.31 -38.21 -16.79
C PRO A 280 3.96 -37.08 -17.61
N ASP A 281 4.21 -37.39 -18.89
CA ASP A 281 4.96 -36.63 -19.91
C ASP A 281 4.41 -35.25 -20.34
N GLU A 282 3.42 -34.67 -19.64
CA GLU A 282 2.80 -33.39 -20.04
C GLU A 282 3.60 -32.14 -19.61
N LEU A 283 4.77 -32.28 -19.01
CA LEU A 283 5.66 -31.17 -18.64
C LEU A 283 6.84 -30.94 -19.62
N SER A 284 6.97 -31.79 -20.65
CA SER A 284 8.03 -31.69 -21.66
C SER A 284 7.79 -30.50 -22.62
N GLU A 285 6.55 -30.26 -23.05
CA GLU A 285 6.25 -29.24 -24.06
C GLU A 285 6.26 -27.80 -23.53
N ALA A 286 6.08 -27.59 -22.21
CA ALA A 286 6.12 -26.26 -21.61
C ALA A 286 7.55 -25.69 -21.45
N THR A 287 8.58 -26.55 -21.44
CA THR A 287 9.98 -26.12 -21.30
C THR A 287 10.61 -25.64 -22.62
N GLY A 288 10.11 -26.12 -23.76
CA GLY A 288 10.59 -25.70 -25.08
C GLY A 288 10.19 -24.27 -25.47
N VAL A 289 8.99 -23.82 -25.07
CA VAL A 289 8.47 -22.49 -25.43
C VAL A 289 9.17 -21.38 -24.64
N LEU A 290 9.47 -21.62 -23.36
CA LEU A 290 10.20 -20.67 -22.50
C LEU A 290 11.68 -20.52 -22.90
N ALA A 291 12.32 -21.58 -23.40
CA ALA A 291 13.71 -21.51 -23.87
C ALA A 291 13.85 -20.70 -25.19
N SER A 292 12.83 -20.70 -26.03
CA SER A 292 12.81 -19.94 -27.29
C SER A 292 12.58 -18.44 -27.05
N ALA A 293 11.72 -18.08 -26.08
CA ALA A 293 11.47 -16.69 -25.69
C ALA A 293 12.70 -16.02 -25.05
N CYS A 294 13.46 -16.74 -24.22
CA CYS A 294 14.70 -16.21 -23.64
C CYS A 294 15.80 -15.94 -24.68
N LYS A 295 15.92 -16.78 -25.72
CA LYS A 295 16.90 -16.56 -26.80
C LYS A 295 16.55 -15.35 -27.68
N ALA A 296 15.26 -15.06 -27.88
CA ALA A 296 14.82 -13.89 -28.64
C ALA A 296 15.10 -12.57 -27.90
N LEU A 297 14.94 -12.55 -26.57
CA LEU A 297 15.23 -11.36 -25.75
C LEU A 297 16.73 -11.04 -25.66
N THR A 298 17.60 -12.06 -25.59
CA THR A 298 19.06 -11.83 -25.56
C THR A 298 19.60 -11.33 -26.90
N ALA A 299 18.98 -11.69 -28.02
CA ALA A 299 19.36 -11.19 -29.34
C ALA A 299 18.96 -9.71 -29.58
N ALA A 300 17.86 -9.25 -28.97
CA ALA A 300 17.41 -7.86 -29.08
C ALA A 300 18.25 -6.88 -28.26
N HIS A 301 18.87 -7.33 -27.16
CA HIS A 301 19.65 -6.45 -26.28
C HIS A 301 21.07 -6.15 -26.81
N ASN A 302 21.59 -6.99 -27.71
CA ASN A 302 22.95 -6.83 -28.26
C ASN A 302 23.02 -6.00 -29.56
N ASN A 303 21.91 -5.39 -30.00
CA ASN A 303 21.83 -4.62 -31.26
C ASN A 303 21.48 -3.13 -31.06
N LEU A 304 21.74 -2.57 -29.88
CA LEU A 304 21.64 -1.11 -29.68
C LEU A 304 22.92 -0.43 -30.20
N PRO A 305 22.83 0.56 -31.12
CA PRO A 305 24.00 1.28 -31.61
C PRO A 305 24.54 2.21 -30.52
N ASP A 306 25.86 2.17 -30.32
CA ASP A 306 26.59 3.16 -29.53
C ASP A 306 26.36 4.56 -30.11
N ASN A 307 25.78 5.47 -29.32
CA ASN A 307 25.68 6.88 -29.67
C ASN A 307 26.69 7.68 -28.83
N PRO A 308 27.80 8.15 -29.42
CA PRO A 308 28.72 9.07 -28.78
C PRO A 308 28.29 10.48 -29.13
N ASP A 309 27.59 11.18 -28.25
CA ASP A 309 27.80 12.60 -28.00
C ASP A 309 26.81 13.15 -26.97
N GLY A 310 27.28 14.18 -26.27
CA GLY A 310 26.75 14.66 -25.00
C GLY A 310 25.29 15.06 -24.99
N TRP A 311 24.76 15.24 -23.78
CA TRP A 311 24.08 16.45 -23.32
C TRP A 311 23.78 16.31 -21.82
N PHE A 312 24.69 16.79 -20.97
CA PHE A 312 24.36 17.36 -19.65
C PHE A 312 25.51 18.29 -19.27
N LYS A 313 25.37 19.58 -19.62
CA LYS A 313 26.07 20.67 -18.93
C LYS A 313 25.20 21.06 -17.73
N SER A 314 25.83 21.13 -16.56
CA SER A 314 25.24 21.64 -15.32
C SER A 314 24.96 23.15 -15.42
N PRO A 315 23.94 23.67 -14.72
CA PRO A 315 23.87 25.09 -14.42
C PRO A 315 24.34 25.32 -12.97
N LEU A 316 25.59 25.78 -12.84
CA LEU A 316 26.02 26.62 -11.73
C LEU A 316 26.49 27.94 -12.34
N GLY A 317 25.74 28.99 -12.04
CA GLY A 317 25.95 30.40 -12.35
C GLY A 317 24.89 31.19 -11.61
#